data_AF-A0A0U2P3B6-F1
#
_entry.id   AF-A0A0U2P3B6-F1
#
_cell.length_a   1.000
_cell.length_b   1.000
_cell.length_c   1.000
_cell.angle_alpha   90.00
_cell.angle_beta   90.00
_cell.angle_gamma   90.00
#
_symmetry.space_group_name_H-M   'P 1'
#
loop_
_entity.id
_entity.type
_entity.pdbx_description
1 polymer ?
#
loop_
_entity_poly.entity_id
_entity_poly.type
_entity_poly.pdbx_seq_one_letter_code
_entity_poly.pdbx_strand_id
1 'polypeptide(L)'
;SMSIEDSREMVRIHGVKYTEIAIGDIFADFRRHLVPAFEGRPADKTEENLQSRIRGTILMSLSNKLGAIVVTTGNKSEMATGYCTLYGDMAGGFAVIKDIVKTLVYRIANWRNTQGMVIPQRVIDRPPSAELAPDQTDQDSLPPYEIVDAVVERYMERDMSPDQIASAGFDREAVRQVVRLIQLNEYKRRQAPPGVRITPRSFGKDWRYPITSGFRPRA
;
A
#
# COMPACT_ATOMS: atom_id res chain seq x y z
N SER A 1 10.74 -3.39 -18.66
CA SER A 1 10.61 -2.11 -17.92
C SER A 1 11.65 -2.09 -16.81
N MET A 2 12.00 -0.90 -16.33
CA MET A 2 12.94 -0.72 -15.21
C MET A 2 12.59 -1.59 -13.99
N SER A 3 11.30 -1.66 -13.62
CA SER A 3 10.85 -2.50 -12.50
C SER A 3 11.06 -4.00 -12.68
N ILE A 4 10.96 -4.51 -13.91
CA ILE A 4 11.22 -5.93 -14.18
C ILE A 4 12.72 -6.22 -14.04
N GLU A 5 13.58 -5.33 -14.54
CA GLU A 5 15.03 -5.47 -14.39
C GLU A 5 15.45 -5.46 -12.93
N ASP A 6 14.92 -4.52 -12.14
CA ASP A 6 15.21 -4.40 -10.71
C ASP A 6 14.74 -5.65 -9.93
N SER A 7 13.56 -6.17 -10.26
CA SER A 7 13.02 -7.41 -9.68
C SER A 7 13.90 -8.62 -10.00
N ARG A 8 14.32 -8.77 -11.27
CA ARG A 8 15.22 -9.86 -11.72
C ARG A 8 16.57 -9.79 -11.01
N GLU A 9 17.12 -8.60 -10.84
CA GLU A 9 18.39 -8.41 -10.14
C GLU A 9 18.28 -8.79 -8.66
N MET A 10 17.21 -8.35 -7.99
CA MET A 10 16.97 -8.72 -6.59
C MET A 10 16.81 -10.24 -6.42
N VAL A 11 16.08 -10.90 -7.32
CA VAL A 11 15.95 -12.37 -7.37
C VAL A 11 17.32 -13.04 -7.54
N ARG A 12 18.14 -12.54 -8.46
CA ARG A 12 19.48 -13.09 -8.74
C ARG A 12 20.38 -12.99 -7.52
N ILE A 13 20.36 -11.86 -6.80
CA ILE A 13 21.15 -11.66 -5.58
C ILE A 13 20.74 -12.65 -4.49
N HIS A 14 19.45 -12.93 -4.35
CA HIS A 14 18.93 -13.80 -3.29
C HIS A 14 18.89 -15.30 -3.65
N GLY A 15 19.05 -15.66 -4.92
CA GLY A 15 19.00 -17.07 -5.36
C GLY A 15 17.64 -17.73 -5.14
N VAL A 16 16.55 -16.96 -5.16
CA VAL A 16 15.19 -17.46 -4.91
C VAL A 16 14.54 -17.97 -6.19
N LYS A 17 13.60 -18.92 -6.04
CA LYS A 17 12.76 -19.36 -7.16
C LYS A 17 11.97 -18.18 -7.71
N TYR A 18 11.96 -18.04 -9.03
CA TYR A 18 11.34 -16.94 -9.73
C TYR A 18 10.49 -17.39 -10.91
N THR A 19 9.41 -16.67 -11.17
CA THR A 19 8.48 -16.94 -12.26
C THR A 19 7.83 -15.61 -12.65
N GLU A 20 7.76 -15.35 -13.95
CA GLU A 20 7.06 -14.19 -14.51
C GLU A 20 5.74 -14.65 -15.13
N ILE A 21 4.65 -14.00 -14.74
CA ILE A 21 3.32 -14.24 -15.30
C ILE A 21 2.79 -12.90 -15.76
N ALA A 22 2.73 -12.70 -17.07
CA ALA A 22 2.15 -11.50 -17.67
C ALA A 22 0.62 -11.51 -17.45
N ILE A 23 0.05 -10.36 -17.10
CA ILE A 23 -1.39 -10.21 -16.86
C ILE A 23 -2.14 -9.51 -18.00
N GLY A 24 -1.43 -9.10 -19.06
CA GLY A 24 -1.96 -8.24 -20.12
C GLY A 24 -3.21 -8.83 -20.79
N ASP A 25 -3.14 -10.11 -21.19
CA ASP A 25 -4.25 -10.80 -21.85
C ASP A 25 -5.43 -10.99 -20.89
N ILE A 26 -5.16 -11.39 -19.65
CA ILE A 26 -6.19 -11.55 -18.61
C ILE A 26 -6.91 -10.22 -18.37
N PHE A 27 -6.16 -9.12 -18.27
CA PHE A 27 -6.70 -7.78 -18.09
C PHE A 27 -7.53 -7.34 -19.29
N ALA A 28 -7.05 -7.58 -20.52
CA ALA A 28 -7.79 -7.29 -21.74
C ALA A 28 -9.12 -8.05 -21.81
N ASP A 29 -9.13 -9.32 -21.41
CA ASP A 29 -10.34 -10.14 -21.35
C ASP A 29 -11.33 -9.63 -20.31
N PHE A 30 -10.90 -9.33 -19.08
CA PHE A 30 -11.77 -8.72 -18.08
C PHE A 30 -12.38 -7.40 -18.60
N ARG A 31 -11.56 -6.53 -19.19
CA ARG A 31 -12.04 -5.27 -19.75
C ARG A 31 -13.08 -5.49 -20.83
N ARG A 32 -12.84 -6.41 -21.77
CA ARG A 32 -13.77 -6.75 -22.85
C ARG A 32 -15.15 -7.15 -22.31
N HIS A 33 -15.19 -7.95 -21.24
CA HIS A 33 -16.44 -8.35 -20.60
C HIS A 33 -17.13 -7.21 -19.82
N LEU A 34 -16.38 -6.21 -19.36
CA LEU A 34 -16.91 -5.07 -18.62
C LEU A 34 -17.35 -3.91 -19.52
N VAL A 35 -16.96 -3.88 -20.81
CA VAL A 35 -17.34 -2.82 -21.76
C VAL A 35 -18.83 -2.47 -21.72
N PRO A 36 -19.78 -3.43 -21.78
CA PRO A 36 -21.20 -3.09 -21.76
C PRO A 36 -21.64 -2.41 -20.46
N ALA A 37 -21.03 -2.75 -19.33
CA ALA A 37 -21.35 -2.15 -18.03
C ALA A 37 -20.70 -0.77 -17.84
N PHE A 38 -19.60 -0.50 -18.54
CA PHE A 38 -18.83 0.74 -18.44
C PHE A 38 -19.17 1.76 -19.55
N GLU A 39 -20.20 1.49 -20.35
CA GLU A 39 -20.58 2.34 -21.48
C GLU A 39 -20.65 3.84 -21.10
N GLY A 40 -19.97 4.67 -21.90
CA GLY A 40 -19.92 6.12 -21.72
C GLY A 40 -19.06 6.61 -20.55
N ARG A 41 -18.37 5.73 -19.82
CA ARG A 41 -17.49 6.12 -18.70
C ARG A 41 -16.01 6.06 -19.12
N PRO A 42 -15.21 7.11 -18.82
CA PRO A 42 -13.77 7.07 -19.04
C PRO A 42 -13.10 6.09 -18.06
N ALA A 43 -11.91 5.60 -18.43
CA ALA A 43 -11.09 4.80 -17.53
C ALA A 43 -10.67 5.62 -16.30
N ASP A 44 -10.64 4.97 -15.15
CA ASP A 44 -10.24 5.56 -13.88
C ASP A 44 -9.52 4.53 -12.99
N LYS A 45 -9.50 4.75 -11.67
CA LYS A 45 -8.91 3.82 -10.70
C LYS A 45 -9.52 2.41 -10.77
N THR A 46 -10.68 2.23 -11.39
CA THR A 46 -11.33 0.94 -11.60
C THR A 46 -10.44 -0.01 -12.40
N GLU A 47 -9.88 0.44 -13.52
CA GLU A 47 -8.97 -0.34 -14.36
C GLU A 47 -7.66 -0.64 -13.65
N GLU A 48 -7.11 0.31 -12.90
CA GLU A 48 -5.90 0.11 -12.08
C GLU A 48 -6.15 -0.96 -11.00
N ASN A 49 -7.25 -0.84 -10.26
CA ASN A 49 -7.65 -1.79 -9.22
C ASN A 49 -7.89 -3.19 -9.80
N LEU A 50 -8.42 -3.30 -11.03
CA LEU A 50 -8.61 -4.58 -11.70
C LEU A 50 -7.28 -5.30 -11.95
N GLN A 51 -6.24 -4.58 -12.41
CA GLN A 51 -4.90 -5.15 -12.56
C GLN A 51 -4.35 -5.66 -11.23
N SER A 52 -4.53 -4.90 -10.14
CA SER A 52 -4.10 -5.30 -8.79
C SER A 52 -4.83 -6.59 -8.33
N ARG A 53 -6.15 -6.69 -8.54
CA ARG A 53 -6.94 -7.89 -8.21
C ARG A 53 -6.57 -9.13 -9.02
N ILE A 54 -6.23 -8.96 -10.30
CA ILE A 54 -5.72 -10.06 -11.13
C ILE A 54 -4.43 -10.62 -10.53
N ARG A 55 -3.48 -9.75 -10.14
CA ARG A 55 -2.24 -10.17 -9.47
C ARG A 55 -2.52 -10.92 -8.16
N GLY A 56 -3.40 -10.39 -7.31
CA GLY A 56 -3.82 -11.05 -6.07
C GLY A 56 -4.40 -12.45 -6.32
N THR A 57 -5.25 -12.60 -7.34
CA THR A 57 -5.88 -13.87 -7.71
C THR A 57 -4.86 -14.91 -8.18
N ILE A 58 -3.86 -14.49 -8.97
CA ILE A 58 -2.77 -15.36 -9.42
C ILE A 58 -1.94 -15.84 -8.22
N LEU A 59 -1.53 -14.93 -7.33
CA LEU A 59 -0.75 -15.29 -6.15
C LEU A 59 -1.49 -16.25 -5.22
N MET A 60 -2.79 -16.02 -4.99
CA MET A 60 -3.62 -16.92 -4.20
C MET A 60 -3.82 -18.28 -4.90
N SER A 61 -3.92 -18.31 -6.23
CA SER A 61 -3.99 -19.57 -6.99
C SER A 61 -2.70 -20.40 -6.87
N LEU A 62 -1.53 -19.74 -6.94
CA LEU A 62 -0.23 -20.37 -6.70
C LEU A 62 -0.12 -20.88 -5.26
N SER A 63 -0.54 -20.08 -4.27
CA SER A 63 -0.61 -20.48 -2.86
C SER A 63 -1.45 -21.74 -2.66
N ASN A 64 -2.67 -21.77 -3.20
CA ASN A 64 -3.57 -22.92 -3.11
C ASN A 64 -2.97 -24.18 -3.76
N LYS A 65 -2.26 -24.03 -4.88
CA LYS A 65 -1.68 -25.16 -5.61
C LYS A 65 -0.39 -25.68 -4.97
N LEU A 66 0.43 -24.79 -4.43
CA LEU A 66 1.79 -25.10 -3.96
C LEU A 66 1.91 -25.20 -2.43
N GLY A 67 0.85 -24.85 -1.68
CA GLY A 67 0.82 -24.89 -0.22
C GLY A 67 1.63 -23.78 0.47
N ALA A 68 2.11 -22.77 -0.26
CA ALA A 68 2.87 -21.66 0.30
C ALA A 68 1.94 -20.53 0.78
N ILE A 69 2.36 -19.76 1.79
CA ILE A 69 1.63 -18.55 2.21
C ILE A 69 1.99 -17.35 1.34
N VAL A 70 1.00 -16.56 0.92
CA VAL A 70 1.25 -15.27 0.27
C VAL A 70 1.60 -14.23 1.33
N VAL A 71 2.79 -13.63 1.19
CA VAL A 71 3.23 -12.48 1.98
C VAL A 71 2.87 -11.20 1.23
N THR A 72 2.04 -10.36 1.85
CA THR A 72 1.67 -9.04 1.33
C THR A 72 2.69 -7.98 1.72
N THR A 73 2.80 -6.94 0.90
CA THR A 73 3.84 -5.91 1.00
C THR A 73 3.30 -4.53 1.35
N GLY A 74 2.04 -4.44 1.80
CA GLY A 74 1.44 -3.19 2.24
C GLY A 74 2.07 -2.67 3.54
N ASN A 75 2.49 -1.41 3.55
CA ASN A 75 3.10 -0.75 4.71
C ASN A 75 2.08 0.05 5.53
N LYS A 76 2.49 0.56 6.70
CA LYS A 76 1.57 1.25 7.64
C LYS A 76 0.95 2.51 7.03
N SER A 77 1.71 3.25 6.23
CA SER A 77 1.27 4.50 5.60
C SER A 77 0.20 4.23 4.56
N GLU A 78 0.39 3.21 3.72
CA GLU A 78 -0.60 2.74 2.73
C GLU A 78 -1.87 2.22 3.41
N MET A 79 -1.73 1.43 4.48
CA MET A 79 -2.89 0.94 5.25
C MET A 79 -3.64 2.08 5.96
N ALA A 80 -2.92 3.09 6.43
CA ALA A 80 -3.51 4.26 7.06
C ALA A 80 -4.36 5.04 6.06
N THR A 81 -3.78 5.43 4.92
CA THR A 81 -4.45 6.26 3.91
C THR A 81 -5.40 5.46 3.01
N GLY A 82 -5.35 4.13 3.09
CA GLY A 82 -6.07 3.23 2.20
C GLY A 82 -5.59 3.30 0.76
N TYR A 83 -4.33 3.69 0.55
CA TYR A 83 -3.63 3.63 -0.72
C TYR A 83 -3.25 2.17 -1.04
N CYS A 84 -4.29 1.36 -1.19
CA CYS A 84 -4.24 -0.07 -1.39
C CYS A 84 -5.51 -0.54 -2.08
N THR A 85 -5.41 -1.65 -2.81
CA THR A 85 -6.53 -2.28 -3.49
C THR A 85 -7.04 -3.43 -2.64
N LEU A 86 -8.29 -3.32 -2.20
CA LEU A 86 -8.96 -4.41 -1.52
C LEU A 86 -9.01 -5.64 -2.45
N TYR A 87 -8.49 -6.76 -1.96
CA TYR A 87 -8.31 -8.03 -2.68
C TYR A 87 -7.33 -7.98 -3.86
N GLY A 88 -6.56 -6.91 -3.99
CA GLY A 88 -5.42 -6.80 -4.90
C GLY A 88 -4.12 -7.01 -4.14
N ASP A 89 -3.34 -5.94 -3.97
CA ASP A 89 -2.12 -5.91 -3.15
C ASP A 89 -2.33 -6.34 -1.68
N MET A 90 -3.56 -6.27 -1.18
CA MET A 90 -3.94 -6.78 0.14
C MET A 90 -4.21 -8.28 0.19
N ALA A 91 -4.25 -8.99 -0.95
CA ALA A 91 -4.57 -10.41 -1.01
C ALA A 91 -3.38 -11.26 -0.54
N GLY A 92 -3.47 -11.79 0.67
CA GLY A 92 -2.52 -12.78 1.17
C GLY A 92 -2.79 -13.20 2.62
N GLY A 93 -1.90 -14.03 3.16
CA GLY A 93 -2.06 -14.61 4.49
C GLY A 93 -1.34 -13.84 5.60
N PHE A 94 -0.30 -13.06 5.27
CA PHE A 94 0.48 -12.33 6.26
C PHE A 94 1.08 -11.04 5.70
N ALA A 95 1.07 -9.96 6.48
CA ALA A 95 1.63 -8.65 6.11
C ALA A 95 2.85 -8.32 6.97
N VAL A 96 4.04 -8.63 6.47
CA VAL A 96 5.29 -8.54 7.23
C VAL A 96 5.60 -7.11 7.64
N ILE A 97 5.34 -6.13 6.77
CA ILE A 97 5.69 -4.72 6.99
C ILE A 97 4.47 -3.84 7.32
N LYS A 98 3.35 -4.45 7.76
CA LYS A 98 2.07 -3.76 8.01
C LYS A 98 2.16 -2.60 8.99
N ASP A 99 3.04 -2.68 9.97
CA ASP A 99 3.22 -1.68 11.03
C ASP A 99 4.52 -0.87 10.88
N ILE A 100 5.10 -0.88 9.67
CA ILE A 100 6.28 -0.09 9.31
C ILE A 100 5.82 1.07 8.43
N VAL A 101 6.06 2.32 8.83
CA VAL A 101 5.75 3.50 8.01
C VAL A 101 6.71 3.61 6.81
N LYS A 102 6.29 4.24 5.72
CA LYS A 102 7.05 4.28 4.45
C LYS A 102 8.46 4.84 4.62
N THR A 103 8.62 5.93 5.36
CA THR A 103 9.94 6.52 5.65
C THR A 103 10.85 5.53 6.39
N LEU A 104 10.31 4.70 7.27
CA LEU A 104 11.05 3.64 7.95
C LEU A 104 11.37 2.46 7.02
N VAL A 105 10.52 2.14 6.04
CA VAL A 105 10.84 1.14 5.00
C VAL A 105 12.14 1.53 4.28
N TYR A 106 12.26 2.78 3.83
CA TYR A 106 13.48 3.28 3.18
C TYR A 106 14.69 3.22 4.11
N ARG A 107 14.54 3.60 5.38
CA ARG A 107 15.64 3.53 6.38
C ARG A 107 16.09 2.08 6.62
N ILE A 108 15.16 1.15 6.72
CA ILE A 108 15.46 -0.28 6.90
C ILE A 108 16.15 -0.85 5.66
N ALA A 109 15.70 -0.48 4.45
CA ALA A 109 16.33 -0.93 3.20
C ALA A 109 17.78 -0.45 3.11
N ASN A 110 18.03 0.83 3.39
CA ASN A 110 19.38 1.40 3.44
C ASN A 110 20.24 0.73 4.52
N TRP A 111 19.71 0.58 5.74
CA TRP A 111 20.40 -0.14 6.81
C TRP A 111 20.73 -1.58 6.40
N ARG A 112 19.80 -2.30 5.78
CA ARG A 112 20.03 -3.68 5.32
C ARG A 112 21.19 -3.75 4.34
N ASN A 113 21.32 -2.78 3.43
CA ASN A 113 22.45 -2.72 2.50
C ASN A 113 23.80 -2.44 3.17
N THR A 114 23.83 -1.79 4.33
CA THR A 114 25.08 -1.67 5.13
C THR A 114 25.57 -3.02 5.66
N GLN A 115 24.68 -4.01 5.77
CA GLN A 115 25.01 -5.39 6.19
C GLN A 115 25.37 -6.30 5.01
N GLY A 116 25.54 -5.72 3.81
CA GLY A 116 25.75 -6.42 2.55
C GLY A 116 24.72 -5.99 1.52
N MET A 117 25.19 -5.56 0.36
CA MET A 117 24.35 -5.01 -0.72
C MET A 117 23.43 -6.10 -1.28
N VAL A 118 22.15 -6.08 -0.90
CA VAL A 118 21.16 -7.07 -1.34
C VAL A 118 19.91 -6.48 -1.98
N ILE A 119 19.64 -5.20 -1.72
CA ILE A 119 18.57 -4.45 -2.38
C ILE A 119 19.25 -3.56 -3.42
N PRO A 120 18.96 -3.70 -4.73
CA PRO A 120 19.52 -2.82 -5.74
C PRO A 120 19.24 -1.35 -5.42
N GLN A 121 20.26 -0.49 -5.43
CA GLN A 121 20.12 0.90 -4.98
C GLN A 121 19.06 1.67 -5.78
N ARG A 122 18.89 1.35 -7.07
CA ARG A 122 17.84 1.92 -7.94
C ARG A 122 16.41 1.67 -7.39
N VAL A 123 16.17 0.59 -6.66
CA VAL A 123 14.88 0.30 -6.00
C VAL A 123 14.60 1.27 -4.85
N ILE A 124 15.65 1.73 -4.17
CA ILE A 124 15.57 2.65 -3.03
C ILE A 124 15.44 4.09 -3.52
N ASP A 125 16.21 4.47 -4.54
CA ASP A 125 16.30 5.86 -4.98
C ASP A 125 15.15 6.32 -5.88
N ARG A 126 14.44 5.38 -6.50
CA ARG A 126 13.33 5.70 -7.39
C ARG A 126 12.11 6.23 -6.63
N PRO A 127 11.31 7.13 -7.25
CA PRO A 127 10.05 7.58 -6.67
C PRO A 127 9.08 6.40 -6.41
N PRO A 128 8.27 6.47 -5.34
CA PRO A 128 7.27 5.45 -5.07
C PRO A 128 6.13 5.50 -6.09
N SER A 129 5.78 4.33 -6.64
CA SER A 129 4.72 4.15 -7.62
C SER A 129 4.17 2.71 -7.59
N ALA A 130 2.88 2.57 -7.90
CA ALA A 130 2.24 1.27 -8.14
C ALA A 130 2.35 0.78 -9.60
N GLU A 131 2.79 1.65 -10.52
CA GLU A 131 2.95 1.38 -11.96
C GLU A 131 1.72 0.72 -12.62
N LEU A 132 0.52 1.16 -12.23
CA LEU A 132 -0.76 0.69 -12.80
C LEU A 132 -1.24 1.54 -13.98
N ALA A 133 -0.72 2.76 -14.10
CA ALA A 133 -0.94 3.69 -15.19
C ALA A 133 0.39 4.37 -15.60
N PRO A 134 0.50 4.90 -16.83
CA PRO A 134 1.68 5.65 -17.28
C PRO A 134 1.99 6.83 -16.37
N ASP A 135 3.26 7.04 -16.06
CA ASP A 135 3.78 8.17 -15.26
C ASP A 135 3.17 8.34 -13.86
N GLN A 136 2.50 7.29 -13.35
CA GLN A 136 1.84 7.29 -12.05
C GLN A 136 2.84 7.49 -10.91
N THR A 137 2.49 8.36 -9.96
CA THR A 137 3.21 8.49 -8.68
C THR A 137 2.24 8.45 -7.50
N ASP A 138 2.70 7.99 -6.34
CA ASP A 138 1.88 8.01 -5.12
C ASP A 138 1.44 9.44 -4.75
N GLN A 139 2.28 10.43 -5.09
CA GLN A 139 2.08 11.86 -4.81
C GLN A 139 0.94 12.48 -5.62
N ASP A 140 0.42 11.80 -6.65
CA ASP A 140 -0.75 12.24 -7.42
C ASP A 140 -2.02 12.30 -6.56
N SER A 141 -2.03 11.63 -5.41
CA SER A 141 -3.21 11.55 -4.53
C SER A 141 -2.93 11.63 -3.03
N LEU A 142 -1.66 11.64 -2.64
CA LEU A 142 -1.22 11.73 -1.24
C LEU A 142 -0.23 12.88 -1.05
N PRO A 143 -0.21 13.52 0.13
CA PRO A 143 0.93 14.33 0.54
C PRO A 143 2.23 13.49 0.57
N PRO A 144 3.42 14.13 0.58
CA PRO A 144 4.68 13.44 0.80
C PRO A 144 4.64 12.51 2.02
N TYR A 145 5.31 11.36 1.92
CA TYR A 145 5.27 10.34 2.96
C TYR A 145 5.80 10.82 4.30
N GLU A 146 6.71 11.80 4.32
CA GLU A 146 7.18 12.47 5.54
C GLU A 146 6.02 13.13 6.29
N ILE A 147 5.08 13.74 5.56
CA ILE A 147 3.87 14.34 6.14
C ILE A 147 2.88 13.25 6.54
N VAL A 148 2.62 12.28 5.64
CA VAL A 148 1.70 11.16 5.93
C VAL A 148 2.11 10.43 7.19
N ASP A 149 3.37 10.02 7.29
CA ASP A 149 3.90 9.24 8.40
C ASP A 149 3.85 10.04 9.71
N ALA A 150 4.20 11.34 9.67
CA ALA A 150 4.15 12.22 10.83
C ALA A 150 2.71 12.44 11.34
N VAL A 151 1.73 12.54 10.44
CA VAL A 151 0.31 12.65 10.79
C VAL A 151 -0.21 11.32 11.32
N VAL A 152 0.13 10.20 10.68
CA VAL A 152 -0.23 8.85 11.15
C VAL A 152 0.28 8.64 12.57
N GLU A 153 1.56 8.89 12.85
CA GLU A 153 2.13 8.75 14.19
C GLU A 153 1.36 9.60 15.22
N ARG A 154 1.11 10.88 14.94
CA ARG A 154 0.48 11.79 15.91
C ARG A 154 -1.00 11.53 16.12
N TYR A 155 -1.74 11.33 15.03
CA TYR A 155 -3.18 11.09 15.09
C TYR A 155 -3.48 9.69 15.60
N MET A 156 -2.81 8.68 15.05
CA MET A 156 -3.07 7.28 15.34
C MET A 156 -2.39 6.85 16.64
N GLU A 157 -1.10 7.09 16.81
CA GLU A 157 -0.36 6.52 17.95
C GLU A 157 -0.41 7.40 19.20
N ARG A 158 -0.62 8.71 19.04
CA ARG A 158 -0.59 9.68 20.15
C ARG A 158 -1.94 10.35 20.43
N ASP A 159 -3.02 9.95 19.76
CA ASP A 159 -4.38 10.49 19.90
C ASP A 159 -4.46 12.03 19.81
N MET A 160 -3.56 12.65 19.03
CA MET A 160 -3.59 14.10 18.83
C MET A 160 -4.73 14.50 17.89
N SER A 161 -5.43 15.59 18.19
CA SER A 161 -6.43 16.17 17.31
C SER A 161 -5.78 16.76 16.04
N PRO A 162 -6.53 16.87 14.92
CA PRO A 162 -6.04 17.55 13.73
C PRO A 162 -5.49 18.96 14.01
N ASP A 163 -6.08 19.71 14.93
CA ASP A 163 -5.62 21.04 15.31
C ASP A 163 -4.32 21.04 16.09
N GLN A 164 -4.14 20.06 17.00
CA GLN A 164 -2.87 19.89 17.71
C GLN A 164 -1.75 19.54 16.73
N ILE A 165 -2.04 18.72 15.71
CA ILE A 165 -1.08 18.36 14.68
C ILE A 165 -0.75 19.58 13.81
N ALA A 166 -1.75 20.32 13.33
CA ALA A 166 -1.53 21.54 12.54
C ALA A 166 -0.73 22.60 13.33
N SER A 167 -1.04 22.77 14.62
CA SER A 167 -0.33 23.69 15.52
C SER A 167 1.13 23.30 15.77
N ALA A 168 1.50 22.04 15.50
CA ALA A 168 2.88 21.55 15.56
C ALA A 168 3.68 21.86 14.27
N GLY A 169 3.15 22.67 13.36
CA GLY A 169 3.83 23.14 12.16
C GLY A 169 3.54 22.35 10.88
N PHE A 170 2.53 21.48 10.89
CA PHE A 170 2.09 20.74 9.70
C PHE A 170 1.03 21.52 8.94
N ASP A 171 1.06 21.45 7.60
CA ASP A 171 0.05 22.06 6.77
C ASP A 171 -1.35 21.51 7.10
N ARG A 172 -2.29 22.44 7.34
CA ARG A 172 -3.62 22.11 7.85
C ARG A 172 -4.45 21.29 6.86
N GLU A 173 -4.31 21.56 5.55
CA GLU A 173 -5.03 20.83 4.52
C GLU A 173 -4.49 19.41 4.36
N ALA A 174 -3.16 19.25 4.37
CA ALA A 174 -2.52 17.93 4.35
C ALA A 174 -2.91 17.09 5.56
N VAL A 175 -2.92 17.67 6.78
CA VAL A 175 -3.39 16.98 7.99
C VAL A 175 -4.84 16.52 7.84
N ARG A 176 -5.74 17.41 7.38
CA ARG A 176 -7.15 17.10 7.17
C ARG A 176 -7.34 15.98 6.14
N GLN A 177 -6.60 16.03 5.04
CA GLN A 177 -6.62 15.01 4.00
C GLN A 177 -6.23 13.64 4.56
N VAL A 178 -5.10 13.54 5.26
CA VAL A 178 -4.61 12.26 5.81
C VAL A 178 -5.58 11.72 6.87
N VAL A 179 -6.08 12.55 7.78
CA VAL A 179 -7.06 12.12 8.80
C VAL A 179 -8.36 11.63 8.16
N ARG A 180 -8.85 12.33 7.13
CA ARG A 180 -10.03 11.90 6.37
C ARG A 180 -9.79 10.55 5.70
N LEU A 181 -8.62 10.35 5.07
CA LEU A 181 -8.26 9.09 4.44
C LEU A 181 -8.16 7.95 5.46
N ILE A 182 -7.62 8.21 6.65
CA ILE A 182 -7.66 7.25 7.77
C ILE A 182 -9.09 6.86 8.05
N GLN A 183 -10.00 7.80 8.29
CA GLN A 183 -11.39 7.48 8.63
C GLN A 183 -12.12 6.70 7.53
N LEU A 184 -12.00 7.12 6.27
CA LEU A 184 -12.72 6.52 5.14
C LEU A 184 -12.30 5.07 4.85
N ASN A 185 -11.05 4.70 5.14
CA ASN A 185 -10.50 3.41 4.75
C ASN A 185 -10.52 2.35 5.86
N GLU A 186 -11.31 2.55 6.92
CA GLU A 186 -11.48 1.57 8.00
C GLU A 186 -11.97 0.21 7.45
N TYR A 187 -12.89 0.22 6.49
CA TYR A 187 -13.42 -1.01 5.89
C TYR A 187 -12.36 -1.86 5.18
N LYS A 188 -11.33 -1.22 4.59
CA LYS A 188 -10.20 -1.94 3.97
C LYS A 188 -9.34 -2.58 5.03
N ARG A 189 -8.97 -1.81 6.08
CA ARG A 189 -8.11 -2.28 7.17
C ARG A 189 -8.69 -3.47 7.92
N ARG A 190 -10.01 -3.51 8.08
CA ARG A 190 -10.72 -4.64 8.71
C ARG A 190 -10.58 -5.97 7.96
N GLN A 191 -10.19 -5.92 6.70
CA GLN A 191 -9.99 -7.08 5.83
C GLN A 191 -8.51 -7.30 5.49
N ALA A 192 -7.61 -6.47 6.01
CA ALA A 192 -6.19 -6.65 5.83
C ALA A 192 -5.71 -7.91 6.57
N PRO A 193 -4.76 -8.67 6.00
CA PRO A 193 -4.20 -9.83 6.67
C PRO A 193 -3.56 -9.46 8.03
N PRO A 194 -3.39 -10.45 8.93
CA PRO A 194 -2.62 -10.25 10.14
C PRO A 194 -1.17 -9.87 9.80
N GLY A 195 -0.51 -9.16 10.71
CA GLY A 195 0.86 -8.70 10.52
C GLY A 195 1.53 -8.43 11.86
N VAL A 196 2.82 -8.10 11.82
CA VAL A 196 3.62 -7.83 13.01
C VAL A 196 3.35 -6.40 13.49
N ARG A 197 3.19 -6.23 14.80
CA ARG A 197 3.18 -4.92 15.48
C ARG A 197 4.59 -4.61 15.97
N ILE A 198 5.11 -3.44 15.59
CA ILE A 198 6.40 -2.93 16.06
C ILE A 198 6.29 -1.55 16.73
N THR A 199 5.13 -0.90 16.62
CA THR A 199 4.86 0.43 17.19
C THR A 199 3.99 0.33 18.45
N PRO A 200 3.92 1.40 19.27
CA PRO A 200 3.03 1.47 20.43
C PRO A 200 1.55 1.26 20.09
N ARG A 201 1.12 1.57 18.87
CA ARG A 201 -0.27 1.33 18.43
C ARG A 201 -0.34 0.93 16.96
N SER A 202 -0.95 -0.21 16.67
CA SER A 202 -1.05 -0.78 15.32
C SER A 202 -2.48 -0.78 14.77
N PHE A 203 -2.64 -0.80 13.44
CA PHE A 203 -3.93 -1.02 12.77
C PHE A 203 -4.38 -2.49 12.86
N GLY A 204 -4.52 -2.96 14.09
CA GLY A 204 -4.97 -4.30 14.44
C GLY A 204 -5.83 -4.25 15.70
N LYS A 205 -5.41 -4.93 16.77
CA LYS A 205 -6.18 -5.00 18.02
C LYS A 205 -6.25 -3.66 18.77
N ASP A 206 -5.33 -2.73 18.48
CA ASP A 206 -5.19 -1.43 19.16
C ASP A 206 -6.04 -0.31 18.52
N TRP A 207 -6.53 -0.54 17.29
CA TRP A 207 -7.32 0.42 16.52
C TRP A 207 -8.74 -0.12 16.31
N ARG A 208 -9.66 0.29 17.16
CA ARG A 208 -11.04 -0.21 17.19
C ARG A 208 -12.02 0.91 16.86
N TYR A 209 -12.05 1.32 15.60
CA TYR A 209 -12.98 2.35 15.13
C TYR A 209 -14.15 1.73 14.35
N PRO A 210 -15.34 2.35 14.37
CA PRO A 210 -16.46 1.89 13.57
C PRO A 210 -16.19 2.14 12.08
N ILE A 211 -16.67 1.22 11.22
CA ILE A 211 -16.67 1.44 9.77
C ILE A 211 -17.69 2.55 9.43
N THR A 212 -18.91 2.41 9.93
CA THR A 212 -19.96 3.43 9.75
C THR A 212 -19.76 4.51 10.81
N SER A 213 -19.21 5.66 10.39
CA SER A 213 -18.96 6.79 11.28
C SER A 213 -19.39 8.10 10.63
N GLY A 214 -20.22 8.87 11.33
CA GLY A 214 -20.53 10.27 10.99
C GLY A 214 -19.66 11.28 11.76
N PHE A 215 -18.70 10.81 12.56
CA PHE A 215 -17.87 11.68 13.38
C PHE A 215 -16.99 12.57 12.50
N ARG A 216 -17.20 13.88 12.59
CA ARG A 216 -16.35 14.90 11.97
C ARG A 216 -15.58 15.60 13.11
N PRO A 217 -14.26 15.40 13.22
CA PRO A 217 -13.46 16.14 14.20
C PRO A 217 -13.71 17.64 14.00
N ARG A 218 -13.99 18.37 15.09
CA ARG A 218 -14.03 19.84 15.03
C ARG A 218 -12.64 20.33 14.62
N ALA A 219 -12.64 21.38 13.81
CA ALA A 219 -11.48 21.99 13.18
C ALA A 219 -11.03 23.27 13.89
#